data_AF-A0A7K4DG99-F1
#
_entry.id   AF-A0A7K4DG99-F1
#
_cell.length_a   1.000
_cell.length_b   1.000
_cell.length_c   1.000
_cell.angle_alpha   90.00
_cell.angle_beta   90.00
_cell.angle_gamma   90.00
#
_symmetry.space_group_name_H-M   'P 1'
#
loop_
_entity.id
_entity.type
_entity.pdbx_description
1 polymer ?
#
loop_
_entity_poly.entity_id
_entity_poly.type
_entity_poly.pdbx_seq_one_letter_code
_entity_poly.pdbx_strand_id
1 'polypeptide(L)'
;MPGFASPFVGNRMERKLDRNELIRTIRFSIAAEYEAVQFYEQIAESTDDPLVQRVMLDIANEEKEHAGEFLRLLREIEPTEEGFYQHGYEEVEEMIEEVKKGRK
;
A
#
# COMPACT_ATOMS: atom_id res chain seq x y z
N MET A 1 -18.24 8.07 -7.59
CA MET A 1 -19.39 7.59 -6.79
C MET A 1 -18.86 6.62 -5.75
N PRO A 2 -19.28 6.64 -4.47
CA PRO A 2 -19.12 5.47 -3.63
C PRO A 2 -19.90 4.31 -4.26
N GLY A 3 -19.18 3.42 -4.92
CA GLY A 3 -19.46 1.99 -4.94
C GLY A 3 -18.27 1.35 -4.24
N PHE A 4 -18.33 0.96 -2.96
CA PHE A 4 -19.10 -0.18 -2.49
C PHE A 4 -19.16 -1.35 -3.49
N ALA A 5 -18.20 -1.49 -4.42
CA ALA A 5 -18.09 -2.66 -5.31
C ALA A 5 -17.76 -3.96 -4.53
N SER A 6 -17.78 -3.85 -3.20
CA SER A 6 -18.20 -4.81 -2.19
C SER A 6 -17.13 -5.79 -1.75
N PRO A 7 -16.47 -5.54 -0.61
CA PRO A 7 -16.01 -6.64 0.21
C PRO A 7 -17.26 -7.40 0.66
N PHE A 8 -18.14 -6.84 1.51
CA PHE A 8 -19.44 -7.43 1.86
C PHE A 8 -20.45 -6.36 2.36
N VAL A 9 -20.70 -5.32 1.55
CA VAL A 9 -21.37 -4.03 1.89
C VAL A 9 -22.43 -4.11 3.01
N GLY A 10 -21.97 -3.88 4.24
CA GLY A 10 -22.80 -3.73 5.44
C GLY A 10 -22.90 -4.96 6.33
N ASN A 11 -22.48 -6.14 5.89
CA ASN A 11 -22.50 -7.38 6.70
C ASN A 11 -21.16 -8.12 6.66
N ARG A 12 -20.87 -8.93 7.67
CA ARG A 12 -19.76 -9.89 7.60
C ARG A 12 -20.09 -11.01 6.61
N MET A 13 -19.08 -11.66 6.05
CA MET A 13 -19.27 -12.91 5.31
C MET A 13 -19.96 -13.98 6.16
N GLU A 14 -20.80 -14.80 5.53
CA GLU A 14 -21.43 -15.95 6.20
C GLU A 14 -20.40 -17.03 6.56
N ARG A 15 -19.37 -17.22 5.73
CA ARG A 15 -18.22 -18.09 6.01
C ARG A 15 -16.96 -17.29 6.34
N LYS A 16 -16.03 -17.90 7.06
CA LYS A 16 -14.70 -17.33 7.26
C LYS A 16 -13.87 -17.44 5.98
N LEU A 17 -12.95 -16.49 5.81
CA LEU A 17 -11.90 -16.56 4.81
C LEU A 17 -10.94 -17.70 5.19
N ASP A 18 -10.49 -18.46 4.19
CA ASP A 18 -9.37 -19.36 4.38
C ASP A 18 -8.04 -18.58 4.45
N ARG A 19 -6.94 -19.29 4.75
CA ARG A 19 -5.63 -18.65 4.92
C ARG A 19 -5.17 -17.93 3.66
N ASN A 20 -5.37 -18.51 2.47
CA ASN A 20 -4.93 -17.91 1.21
C ASN A 20 -5.78 -16.68 0.86
N GLU A 21 -7.08 -16.74 1.15
CA GLU A 21 -7.98 -15.60 0.99
C GLU A 21 -7.65 -14.45 1.95
N LEU A 22 -7.28 -14.76 3.20
CA LEU A 22 -6.82 -13.75 4.17
C LEU A 22 -5.55 -13.05 3.68
N ILE A 23 -4.53 -13.81 3.30
CA ILE A 23 -3.28 -13.27 2.76
C ILE A 23 -3.56 -12.40 1.53
N ARG A 24 -4.39 -12.88 0.61
CA ARG A 24 -4.78 -12.11 -0.58
C ARG A 24 -5.49 -10.81 -0.21
N THR A 25 -6.37 -10.83 0.78
CA THR A 25 -7.09 -9.64 1.24
C THR A 25 -6.13 -8.60 1.82
N ILE A 26 -5.16 -9.02 2.64
CA ILE A 26 -4.14 -8.10 3.16
C ILE A 26 -3.28 -7.50 2.04
N ARG A 27 -2.88 -8.30 1.03
CA ARG A 27 -2.16 -7.77 -0.15
C ARG A 27 -3.01 -6.72 -0.90
N PHE A 28 -4.31 -6.95 -1.05
CA PHE A 28 -5.21 -5.95 -1.64
C PHE A 28 -5.38 -4.71 -0.76
N SER A 29 -5.38 -4.84 0.57
CA SER A 29 -5.41 -3.69 1.48
C SER A 29 -4.16 -2.82 1.30
N ILE A 30 -2.97 -3.40 1.22
CA ILE A 30 -1.73 -2.65 0.93
C ILE A 30 -1.85 -1.89 -0.40
N ALA A 31 -2.35 -2.55 -1.45
CA ALA A 31 -2.54 -1.91 -2.75
C ALA A 31 -3.56 -0.77 -2.71
N ALA A 32 -4.64 -0.93 -1.94
CA ALA A 32 -5.66 0.09 -1.76
C ALA A 32 -5.12 1.33 -1.05
N GLU A 33 -4.25 1.16 -0.03
CA GLU A 33 -3.61 2.30 0.62
C GLU A 33 -2.72 3.07 -0.36
N TYR A 34 -1.93 2.39 -1.20
CA TYR A 34 -1.13 3.08 -2.21
C TYR A 34 -1.99 3.77 -3.29
N GLU A 35 -3.12 3.18 -3.69
CA GLU A 35 -4.09 3.86 -4.57
C GLU A 35 -4.64 5.14 -3.91
N ALA A 36 -4.98 5.08 -2.62
CA ALA A 36 -5.47 6.22 -1.85
C ALA A 36 -4.41 7.34 -1.76
N VAL A 37 -3.15 7.01 -1.46
CA VAL A 37 -2.02 7.95 -1.49
C VAL A 37 -1.98 8.70 -2.82
N GLN A 38 -1.96 7.96 -3.93
CA GLN A 38 -1.89 8.56 -5.27
C GLN A 38 -3.10 9.44 -5.57
N PHE A 39 -4.29 8.99 -5.19
CA PHE A 39 -5.52 9.72 -5.41
C PHE A 39 -5.55 11.05 -4.65
N TYR A 40 -5.17 11.06 -3.38
CA TYR A 40 -5.18 12.28 -2.56
C TYR A 40 -4.05 13.25 -2.94
N GLU A 41 -2.84 12.75 -3.24
CA GLU A 41 -1.75 13.59 -3.74
C GLU A 41 -2.15 14.27 -5.05
N GLN A 42 -2.79 13.55 -5.99
CA GLN A 42 -3.29 14.14 -7.24
C GLN A 42 -4.36 15.21 -7.03
N ILE A 43 -5.26 15.04 -6.06
CA ILE A 43 -6.24 16.08 -5.71
C ILE A 43 -5.53 17.32 -5.18
N ALA A 44 -4.55 17.15 -4.28
CA ALA A 44 -3.79 18.26 -3.73
C ALA A 44 -3.02 19.02 -4.82
N GLU A 45 -2.43 18.32 -5.78
CA GLU A 45 -1.74 18.93 -6.94
C GLU A 45 -2.69 19.63 -7.92
N SER A 46 -3.97 19.26 -7.93
CA SER A 46 -4.97 19.72 -8.91
C SER A 46 -5.88 20.85 -8.40
N THR A 47 -5.57 21.45 -7.25
CA THR A 47 -6.37 22.52 -6.65
C THR A 47 -5.50 23.67 -6.14
N ASP A 48 -6.00 24.90 -6.22
CA ASP A 48 -5.39 26.09 -5.63
C ASP A 48 -5.94 26.40 -4.22
N ASP A 49 -6.91 25.62 -3.72
CA ASP A 49 -7.47 25.83 -2.38
C ASP A 49 -6.48 25.32 -1.30
N PRO A 50 -5.94 26.23 -0.44
CA PRO A 50 -4.90 25.86 0.51
C PRO A 50 -5.38 24.93 1.64
N LEU A 51 -6.68 24.97 1.98
CA LEU A 51 -7.25 24.06 2.97
C LEU A 51 -7.34 22.64 2.39
N VAL A 52 -7.80 22.52 1.14
CA VAL A 52 -7.90 21.21 0.46
C VAL A 52 -6.51 20.60 0.30
N GLN A 53 -5.52 21.36 -0.15
CA GLN A 53 -4.12 20.88 -0.24
C GLN A 53 -3.62 20.35 1.10
N ARG A 54 -3.81 21.13 2.18
CA ARG A 54 -3.34 20.74 3.51
C ARG A 54 -3.96 19.44 3.98
N VAL A 55 -5.28 19.30 3.85
CA VAL A 55 -6.01 18.12 4.31
C VAL A 55 -5.67 16.90 3.47
N MET A 56 -5.63 17.02 2.14
CA MET A 56 -5.35 15.88 1.25
C MET A 56 -3.93 15.35 1.45
N LEU A 57 -2.94 16.22 1.63
CA LEU A 57 -1.56 15.80 1.91
C LEU A 57 -1.42 15.15 3.31
N ASP A 58 -2.20 15.60 4.29
CA ASP A 58 -2.23 14.99 5.63
C ASP A 58 -2.77 13.56 5.54
N ILE A 59 -3.94 13.39 4.91
CA ILE A 59 -4.56 12.07 4.68
C ILE A 59 -3.61 11.16 3.88
N ALA A 60 -2.99 11.66 2.81
CA ALA A 60 -2.03 10.87 2.02
C ALA A 60 -0.83 10.38 2.84
N ASN A 61 -0.42 11.10 3.89
CA ASN A 61 0.63 10.62 4.78
C ASN A 61 0.12 9.56 5.76
N GLU A 62 -1.11 9.69 6.26
CA GLU A 62 -1.77 8.66 7.09
C GLU A 62 -1.90 7.33 6.34
N GLU A 63 -2.28 7.35 5.04
CA GLU A 63 -2.39 6.10 4.26
C GLU A 63 -1.03 5.41 4.05
N LYS A 64 0.10 6.15 4.08
CA LYS A 64 1.44 5.55 4.08
C LYS A 64 1.73 4.81 5.38
N GLU A 65 1.22 5.31 6.51
CA GLU A 65 1.30 4.61 7.80
C GLU A 65 0.46 3.33 7.77
N HIS A 66 -0.78 3.40 7.27
CA HIS A 66 -1.66 2.23 7.11
C HIS A 66 -1.05 1.15 6.20
N ALA A 67 -0.42 1.54 5.08
CA ALA A 67 0.31 0.61 4.23
C ALA A 67 1.41 -0.14 5.00
N GLY A 68 2.10 0.55 5.91
CA GLY A 68 3.09 -0.03 6.83
C GLY A 68 2.48 -1.01 7.82
N GLU A 69 1.33 -0.70 8.40
CA GLU A 69 0.60 -1.61 9.31
C GLU A 69 0.21 -2.91 8.62
N PHE A 70 -0.39 -2.81 7.43
CA PHE A 70 -0.77 -4.00 6.65
C PHE A 70 0.44 -4.82 6.20
N LEU A 71 1.55 -4.16 5.81
CA LEU A 71 2.78 -4.85 5.46
C LEU A 71 3.34 -5.62 6.67
N ARG A 72 3.34 -5.03 7.87
CA ARG A 72 3.78 -5.73 9.08
C ARG A 72 2.88 -6.93 9.38
N LEU A 73 1.56 -6.79 9.23
CA LEU A 73 0.62 -7.89 9.42
C LEU A 73 0.85 -9.01 8.38
N LEU A 74 1.08 -8.67 7.11
CA LEU A 74 1.36 -9.64 6.05
C LEU A 74 2.58 -10.51 6.39
N ARG A 75 3.67 -9.87 6.84
CA ARG A 75 4.89 -10.57 7.27
C ARG A 75 4.65 -11.53 8.45
N GLU A 76 3.69 -11.23 9.32
CA GLU A 76 3.32 -12.12 10.42
C GLU A 76 2.62 -13.39 9.93
N ILE A 77 1.65 -13.22 9.02
CA ILE A 77 0.74 -14.31 8.61
C ILE A 77 1.29 -15.15 7.44
N GLU A 78 2.24 -14.58 6.68
CA GLU A 78 2.92 -15.21 5.54
C GLU A 78 4.44 -14.96 5.60
N PRO A 79 5.15 -15.50 6.61
CA PRO A 79 6.58 -15.24 6.84
C PRO A 79 7.49 -15.78 5.73
N THR A 80 7.01 -16.72 4.92
CA THR A 80 7.72 -17.28 3.77
C THR A 80 7.98 -16.26 2.65
N GLU A 81 7.22 -15.16 2.60
CA GLU A 81 7.48 -14.06 1.66
C GLU A 81 8.75 -13.28 1.97
N GLU A 82 9.25 -13.30 3.22
CA GLU A 82 10.40 -12.49 3.63
C GLU A 82 11.65 -12.82 2.79
N GLY A 83 11.83 -14.08 2.39
CA GLY A 83 12.94 -14.46 1.49
C GLY A 83 12.87 -13.76 0.13
N PHE A 84 11.68 -13.60 -0.44
CA PHE A 84 11.49 -12.85 -1.68
C PHE A 84 11.75 -11.35 -1.49
N TYR A 85 11.33 -10.79 -0.35
CA TYR A 85 11.55 -9.38 -0.04
C TYR A 85 13.03 -9.06 0.12
N GLN A 86 13.78 -9.88 0.87
CA GLN A 86 15.23 -9.71 1.04
C GLN A 86 15.97 -9.82 -0.29
N HIS A 87 15.63 -10.80 -1.12
CA HIS A 87 16.24 -10.91 -2.44
C HIS A 87 15.95 -9.68 -3.31
N GLY A 88 14.70 -9.19 -3.32
CA GLY A 88 14.35 -7.97 -4.05
C GLY A 88 15.08 -6.73 -3.54
N TYR A 89 15.37 -6.63 -2.24
CA TYR A 89 16.20 -5.54 -1.70
C TYR A 89 17.64 -5.62 -2.20
N GLU A 90 18.23 -6.82 -2.20
CA GLU A 90 19.59 -7.05 -2.71
C GLU A 90 19.71 -6.67 -4.19
N GLU A 91 18.74 -7.07 -5.03
CA GLU A 91 18.69 -6.71 -6.45
C GLU A 91 18.71 -5.18 -6.66
N VAL A 92 17.97 -4.43 -5.83
CA VAL A 92 17.94 -2.96 -5.92
C VAL A 92 19.25 -2.32 -5.45
N GLU A 93 19.89 -2.85 -4.40
CA GLU A 93 21.20 -2.37 -3.95
C GLU A 93 22.28 -2.58 -5.04
N GLU A 94 22.26 -3.73 -5.73
CA GLU A 94 23.16 -3.98 -6.86
C GLU A 94 22.95 -2.95 -7.98
N MET A 95 21.70 -2.70 -8.38
CA MET A 95 21.36 -1.68 -9.39
C MET A 95 21.80 -0.27 -8.98
N ILE A 96 21.65 0.10 -7.71
CA ILE A 96 22.09 1.39 -7.16
C ILE A 96 23.61 1.54 -7.32
N GLU A 97 24.39 0.50 -7.00
CA GLU A 97 25.84 0.53 -7.12
C GLU A 97 26.32 0.61 -8.57
N GLU A 98 25.64 -0.07 -9.51
CA GLU A 98 25.91 0.06 -10.94
C GLU A 98 25.72 1.50 -11.43
N VAL A 99 24.59 2.12 -11.08
CA VAL A 99 24.29 3.51 -11.48
C VAL A 99 25.31 4.49 -10.91
N LYS A 100 25.76 4.31 -9.66
CA LYS A 100 26.79 5.16 -9.04
C LYS A 100 28.15 4.97 -9.73
N LYS A 101 28.50 3.77 -10.16
CA LYS A 101 29.74 3.48 -10.88
C LYS A 101 29.75 4.06 -12.29
N GLY A 102 28.62 4.02 -13.00
CA GLY A 102 28.48 4.58 -14.36
C GLY A 102 28.35 6.10 -14.44
N ARG A 103 28.16 6.79 -13.29
CA ARG A 103 28.16 8.27 -13.18
C ARG A 103 29.56 8.86 -12.90
N LYS A 104 30.60 8.04 -12.81
CA LYS A 104 32.01 8.46 -12.76
C LYS A 104 32.65 8.37 -14.14
#